data_AF-A0A1S3D4M4-F1
#
_entry.id   AF-A0A1S3D4M4-F1
#
_cell.length_a   1.000
_cell.length_b   1.000
_cell.length_c   1.000
_cell.angle_alpha   90.00
_cell.angle_beta   90.00
_cell.angle_gamma   90.00
#
_symmetry.space_group_name_H-M   'P 1'
#
loop_
_entity.id
_entity.type
_entity.pdbx_description
1 polymer ?
#
loop_
_entity_poly.entity_id
_entity_poly.type
_entity_poly.pdbx_seq_one_letter_code
_entity_poly.pdbx_strand_id
1 'polypeptide(L)'
;MTACIPCSSHIAPEDLDRWTDNIQNVLMADQGRMRFKQFLESRQLDEALKTLEFWERTNACVHAYERNCKNHHLTAHQKADYEASFRREAKALVDFADENINFNIHQMSLLYAALDKDASDLHNTLARTLTSASHLLDNEYVVFRKYLLKQKLTLHKKHGKLSPTSAAAAAKQTHHTPPLPTSPGKEKAKK
;
A
#
# COMPACT_ATOMS: atom_id res chain seq x y z
N MET A 1 -19.61 -11.51 -20.91
CA MET A 1 -20.34 -10.42 -20.23
C MET A 1 -19.30 -9.43 -19.71
N THR A 2 -19.24 -8.22 -20.25
CA THR A 2 -18.25 -7.20 -19.84
C THR A 2 -18.76 -6.44 -18.62
N ALA A 3 -18.33 -6.87 -17.43
CA ALA A 3 -18.58 -6.13 -16.21
C ALA A 3 -17.83 -4.79 -16.26
N CYS A 4 -18.57 -3.67 -16.31
CA CYS A 4 -17.97 -2.34 -16.26
C CYS A 4 -17.49 -2.08 -14.83
N ILE A 5 -16.18 -2.12 -14.62
CA ILE A 5 -15.56 -1.77 -13.33
C ILE A 5 -15.97 -0.32 -13.03
N PRO A 6 -16.58 -0.02 -11.86
CA PRO A 6 -17.03 1.32 -11.54
C PRO A 6 -15.83 2.26 -11.50
N CYS A 7 -15.83 3.26 -12.38
CA CYS A 7 -14.78 4.28 -12.46
C CYS A 7 -14.87 5.32 -11.33
N SER A 8 -15.05 4.88 -10.08
CA SER A 8 -14.85 5.67 -8.88
C SER A 8 -13.36 6.01 -8.72
N SER A 9 -12.93 7.03 -9.45
CA SER A 9 -11.59 7.62 -9.35
C SER A 9 -11.33 8.33 -8.02
N HIS A 10 -12.35 8.47 -7.17
CA HIS A 10 -12.22 8.94 -5.81
C HIS A 10 -11.64 7.84 -4.90
N ILE A 11 -10.40 8.03 -4.48
CA ILE A 11 -9.84 7.39 -3.29
C ILE A 11 -10.31 8.21 -2.07
N ALA A 12 -10.69 7.56 -0.96
CA ALA A 12 -11.01 8.27 0.27
C ALA A 12 -9.75 8.96 0.85
N PRO A 13 -9.83 10.16 1.44
CA PRO A 13 -8.67 10.83 2.03
C PRO A 13 -7.92 9.94 3.05
N GLU A 14 -8.67 9.16 3.82
CA GLU A 14 -8.19 8.27 4.87
C GLU A 14 -7.48 7.04 4.30
N ASP A 15 -8.01 6.46 3.22
CA ASP A 15 -7.36 5.39 2.47
C ASP A 15 -6.06 5.89 1.81
N LEU A 16 -6.09 7.10 1.23
CA LEU A 16 -4.93 7.69 0.57
C LEU A 16 -3.81 7.96 1.58
N ASP A 17 -4.12 8.55 2.74
CA ASP A 17 -3.12 8.80 3.77
C ASP A 17 -2.53 7.48 4.28
N ARG A 18 -3.37 6.51 4.65
CA ARG A 18 -2.94 5.15 5.07
C ARG A 18 -2.05 4.48 4.02
N TRP A 19 -2.40 4.55 2.73
CA TRP A 19 -1.60 4.01 1.62
C TRP A 19 -0.32 4.81 1.33
N THR A 20 -0.17 6.01 1.88
CA THR A 20 1.08 6.78 1.78
C THR A 20 1.96 6.67 3.02
N ASP A 21 1.64 5.86 4.02
CA ASP A 21 2.54 5.60 5.14
C ASP A 21 3.60 4.55 4.76
N ASN A 22 3.19 3.31 4.51
CA ASN A 22 4.06 2.17 4.21
C ASN A 22 3.45 1.23 3.16
N ILE A 23 4.28 0.36 2.55
CA ILE A 23 3.83 -0.56 1.49
C ILE A 23 2.86 -1.64 1.99
N GLN A 24 2.98 -2.11 3.24
CA GLN A 24 2.08 -3.13 3.80
C GLN A 24 0.63 -2.63 3.86
N ASN A 25 0.42 -1.34 4.16
CA ASN A 25 -0.90 -0.70 4.12
C ASN A 25 -1.53 -0.73 2.71
N VAL A 26 -0.72 -0.78 1.65
CA VAL A 26 -1.16 -0.93 0.25
C VAL A 26 -1.44 -2.40 -0.07
N LEU A 27 -0.53 -3.31 0.33
CA LEU A 27 -0.63 -4.75 0.04
C LEU A 27 -1.78 -5.43 0.81
N MET A 28 -2.01 -5.06 2.06
CA MET A 28 -3.10 -5.61 2.88
C MET A 28 -4.49 -5.07 2.51
N ALA A 29 -4.59 -4.10 1.61
CA ALA A 29 -5.86 -3.51 1.18
C ALA A 29 -6.14 -3.84 -0.30
N ASP A 30 -7.26 -4.49 -0.62
CA ASP A 30 -7.59 -4.91 -1.99
C ASP A 30 -7.65 -3.74 -2.98
N GLN A 31 -8.24 -2.62 -2.57
CA GLN A 31 -8.24 -1.38 -3.35
C GLN A 31 -6.84 -0.77 -3.46
N GLY A 32 -5.97 -0.96 -2.46
CA GLY A 32 -4.57 -0.52 -2.49
C GLY A 32 -3.76 -1.30 -3.53
N ARG A 33 -3.82 -2.65 -3.48
CA ARG A 33 -3.21 -3.53 -4.49
C ARG A 33 -3.73 -3.23 -5.90
N MET A 34 -5.05 -3.09 -6.08
CA MET A 34 -5.63 -2.74 -7.38
C MET A 34 -5.08 -1.40 -7.92
N ARG A 35 -4.96 -0.37 -7.07
CA ARG A 35 -4.39 0.93 -7.47
C ARG A 35 -2.90 0.87 -7.74
N PHE A 36 -2.15 0.08 -6.97
CA PHE A 36 -0.72 -0.12 -7.20
C PHE A 36 -0.47 -0.90 -8.50
N LYS A 37 -1.22 -1.98 -8.75
CA LYS A 37 -1.21 -2.74 -10.01
C LYS A 37 -1.52 -1.84 -11.21
N GLN A 38 -2.59 -1.05 -11.17
CA GLN A 38 -2.93 -0.07 -12.22
C GLN A 38 -1.79 0.93 -12.46
N PHE A 39 -1.08 1.35 -11.41
CA PHE A 39 0.09 2.23 -11.54
C PHE A 39 1.26 1.50 -12.21
N LEU A 40 1.61 0.28 -11.81
CA LEU A 40 2.66 -0.54 -12.41
C LEU A 40 2.38 -0.85 -13.89
N GLU A 41 1.13 -1.23 -14.22
CA GLU A 41 0.62 -1.43 -15.59
C GLU A 41 0.79 -0.15 -16.43
N SER A 42 0.39 1.02 -15.90
CA SER A 42 0.55 2.31 -16.58
C SER A 42 2.01 2.75 -16.80
N ARG A 43 2.96 2.02 -16.21
CA ARG A 43 4.40 2.28 -16.26
C ARG A 43 5.21 1.17 -16.95
N GLN A 44 4.56 0.08 -17.38
CA GLN A 44 5.20 -1.09 -18.00
C GLN A 44 6.30 -1.70 -17.10
N LEU A 45 6.00 -1.84 -15.81
CA LEU A 45 6.92 -2.34 -14.79
C LEU A 45 6.71 -3.84 -14.55
N ASP A 46 7.03 -4.65 -15.57
CA ASP A 46 6.66 -6.07 -15.63
C ASP A 46 7.27 -6.93 -14.51
N GLU A 47 8.50 -6.64 -14.07
CA GLU A 47 9.16 -7.31 -12.92
C GLU A 47 8.40 -7.05 -11.61
N ALA A 48 7.95 -5.80 -11.39
CA ALA A 48 7.14 -5.43 -10.24
C ALA A 48 5.70 -5.99 -10.33
N LEU A 49 5.14 -6.12 -11.54
CA LEU A 49 3.85 -6.80 -11.75
C LEU A 49 3.92 -8.29 -11.39
N LYS A 50 4.96 -8.98 -11.85
CA LYS A 50 5.24 -10.39 -11.47
C LYS A 50 5.45 -10.52 -9.97
N THR A 51 6.18 -9.59 -9.35
CA THR A 51 6.43 -9.58 -7.90
C THR A 51 5.16 -9.32 -7.09
N LEU A 52 4.26 -8.45 -7.57
CA LEU A 52 2.95 -8.26 -6.97
C LEU A 52 2.05 -9.49 -7.13
N GLU A 53 2.02 -10.14 -8.30
CA GLU A 53 1.28 -11.40 -8.51
C GLU A 53 1.78 -12.51 -7.57
N PHE A 54 3.11 -12.69 -7.47
CA PHE A 54 3.72 -13.66 -6.56
C PHE A 54 3.35 -13.37 -5.10
N TRP A 55 3.36 -12.10 -4.68
CA TRP A 55 2.92 -11.70 -3.35
C TRP A 55 1.43 -12.04 -3.13
N GLU A 56 0.54 -11.69 -4.07
CA GLU A 56 -0.90 -11.95 -3.96
C GLU A 56 -1.21 -13.46 -3.88
N ARG A 57 -0.60 -14.27 -4.75
CA ARG A 57 -0.79 -15.72 -4.77
C ARG A 57 -0.20 -16.40 -3.54
N THR A 58 0.99 -15.98 -3.09
CA THR A 58 1.60 -16.49 -1.85
C THR A 58 0.75 -16.15 -0.63
N ASN A 59 0.22 -14.92 -0.55
CA ASN A 59 -0.62 -14.48 0.57
C ASN A 59 -1.96 -15.23 0.60
N ALA A 60 -2.56 -15.48 -0.57
CA ALA A 60 -3.75 -16.32 -0.70
C ALA A 60 -3.48 -17.78 -0.27
N CYS A 61 -2.33 -18.35 -0.63
CA CYS A 61 -1.90 -19.69 -0.25
C CYS A 61 -1.68 -19.82 1.27
N VAL A 62 -0.95 -18.87 1.87
CA VAL A 62 -0.71 -18.78 3.32
C VAL A 62 -2.03 -18.70 4.09
N HIS A 63 -2.92 -17.76 3.75
CA HIS A 63 -4.23 -17.66 4.42
C HIS A 63 -5.19 -18.80 4.10
N ALA A 64 -5.00 -19.56 3.02
CA ALA A 64 -5.72 -20.82 2.81
C ALA A 64 -5.23 -21.89 3.80
N TYR A 65 -3.92 -22.01 4.01
CA TYR A 65 -3.34 -22.94 4.99
C TYR A 65 -3.81 -22.62 6.41
N GLU A 66 -3.71 -21.36 6.83
CA GLU A 66 -4.13 -20.93 8.16
C GLU A 66 -5.59 -21.26 8.47
N ARG A 67 -6.50 -21.07 7.50
CA ARG A 67 -7.93 -21.33 7.69
C ARG A 67 -8.25 -22.83 7.77
N ASN A 68 -7.55 -23.66 7.02
CA ASN A 68 -7.85 -25.09 6.94
C ASN A 68 -7.13 -25.91 8.01
N CYS A 69 -5.85 -25.64 8.29
CA CYS A 69 -5.09 -26.40 9.29
C CYS A 69 -5.50 -26.06 10.75
N LYS A 70 -6.20 -24.94 10.98
CA LYS A 70 -6.82 -24.60 12.27
C LYS A 70 -8.26 -25.14 12.42
N ASN A 71 -8.85 -25.75 11.38
CA ASN A 71 -10.19 -26.35 11.47
C ASN A 71 -10.13 -27.75 12.10
N HIS A 72 -10.44 -27.83 13.40
CA HIS A 72 -10.51 -29.08 14.17
C HIS A 72 -11.56 -30.12 13.69
N HIS A 73 -12.33 -29.81 12.64
CA HIS A 73 -13.38 -30.66 12.10
C HIS A 73 -12.95 -31.52 10.90
N LEU A 74 -11.71 -31.38 10.41
CA LEU A 74 -11.19 -32.21 9.31
C LEU A 74 -10.81 -33.61 9.80
N THR A 75 -11.23 -34.63 9.05
CA THR A 75 -10.72 -36.00 9.23
C THR A 75 -9.25 -36.11 8.83
N ALA A 76 -8.55 -37.14 9.31
CA ALA A 76 -7.14 -37.37 8.97
C ALA A 76 -6.89 -37.47 7.46
N HIS A 77 -7.82 -38.08 6.70
CA HIS A 77 -7.76 -38.17 5.24
C HIS A 77 -7.85 -36.78 4.60
N GLN A 78 -8.87 -36.00 4.95
CA GLN A 78 -9.06 -34.64 4.43
C GLN A 78 -7.88 -33.71 4.77
N LYS A 79 -7.26 -33.89 5.94
CA LYS A 79 -6.04 -33.16 6.31
C LYS A 79 -4.86 -33.55 5.41
N ALA A 80 -4.67 -34.84 5.12
CA ALA A 80 -3.61 -35.31 4.21
C ALA A 80 -3.83 -34.83 2.77
N ASP A 81 -5.06 -34.88 2.26
CA ASP A 81 -5.44 -34.31 0.95
C ASP A 81 -5.13 -32.81 0.89
N TYR A 82 -5.47 -32.10 1.97
CA TYR A 82 -5.25 -30.66 2.08
C TYR A 82 -3.75 -30.31 2.09
N GLU A 83 -2.94 -30.99 2.88
CA GLU A 83 -1.48 -30.77 2.92
C GLU A 83 -0.82 -31.14 1.58
N ALA A 84 -1.28 -32.18 0.89
CA ALA A 84 -0.81 -32.53 -0.45
C ALA A 84 -1.19 -31.49 -1.52
N SER A 85 -2.35 -30.84 -1.38
CA SER A 85 -2.78 -29.73 -2.23
C SER A 85 -1.97 -28.47 -1.95
N PHE A 86 -1.79 -28.10 -0.68
CA PHE A 86 -0.97 -26.98 -0.24
C PHE A 86 0.48 -27.08 -0.73
N ARG A 87 1.12 -28.26 -0.60
CA ARG A 87 2.48 -28.50 -1.12
C ARG A 87 2.57 -28.31 -2.64
N ARG A 88 1.51 -28.63 -3.38
CA ARG A 88 1.48 -28.50 -4.85
C ARG A 88 1.44 -27.03 -5.28
N GLU A 89 0.59 -26.22 -4.66
CA GLU A 89 0.57 -24.77 -4.90
C GLU A 89 1.88 -24.13 -4.41
N ALA A 90 2.39 -24.53 -3.24
CA ALA A 90 3.67 -24.06 -2.73
C ALA A 90 4.83 -24.34 -3.69
N LYS A 91 4.90 -25.54 -4.31
CA LYS A 91 5.88 -25.82 -5.36
C LYS A 91 5.68 -24.91 -6.56
N ALA A 92 4.46 -24.75 -7.06
CA ALA A 92 4.16 -23.88 -8.19
C ALA A 92 4.50 -22.39 -7.92
N LEU A 93 4.45 -21.94 -6.66
CA LEU A 93 4.93 -20.63 -6.24
C LEU A 93 6.47 -20.54 -6.23
N VAL A 94 7.19 -21.58 -5.79
CA VAL A 94 8.66 -21.62 -5.84
C VAL A 94 9.16 -21.70 -7.28
N ASP A 95 8.52 -22.49 -8.13
CA ASP A 95 8.83 -22.59 -9.57
C ASP A 95 8.61 -21.23 -10.26
N PHE A 96 7.48 -20.55 -9.98
CA PHE A 96 7.24 -19.20 -10.47
C PHE A 96 8.29 -18.20 -9.94
N ALA A 97 8.72 -18.32 -8.68
CA ALA A 97 9.70 -17.42 -8.08
C ALA A 97 11.06 -17.49 -8.80
N ASP A 98 11.55 -18.69 -9.09
CA ASP A 98 12.85 -18.90 -9.77
C ASP A 98 12.86 -18.29 -11.19
N GLU A 99 11.75 -18.44 -11.92
CA GLU A 99 11.61 -17.91 -13.29
C GLU A 99 11.34 -16.41 -13.37
N ASN A 100 10.74 -15.80 -12.33
CA ASN A 100 10.09 -14.48 -12.46
C ASN A 100 10.48 -13.44 -11.41
N ILE A 101 11.08 -13.83 -10.28
CA ILE A 101 11.26 -12.96 -9.11
C ILE A 101 12.74 -12.80 -8.77
N ASN A 102 13.16 -11.56 -8.56
CA ASN A 102 14.54 -11.16 -8.31
C ASN A 102 15.00 -11.45 -6.86
N PHE A 103 14.79 -12.68 -6.41
CA PHE A 103 15.27 -13.17 -5.13
C PHE A 103 16.75 -13.55 -5.22
N ASN A 104 17.51 -13.27 -4.15
CA ASN A 104 18.90 -13.69 -4.09
C ASN A 104 19.02 -15.22 -3.82
N ILE A 105 20.20 -15.77 -4.10
CA ILE A 105 20.50 -17.21 -3.98
C ILE A 105 20.13 -17.77 -2.59
N HIS A 106 20.29 -17.00 -1.51
CA HIS A 106 19.91 -17.44 -0.17
C HIS A 106 18.38 -17.50 0.02
N GLN A 107 17.64 -16.51 -0.48
CA GLN A 107 16.17 -16.50 -0.45
C GLN A 107 15.59 -17.68 -1.25
N MET A 108 16.08 -17.95 -2.46
CA MET A 108 15.67 -19.12 -3.25
C MET A 108 16.09 -20.44 -2.60
N SER A 109 17.30 -20.53 -2.05
CA SER A 109 17.76 -21.72 -1.32
C SER A 109 16.86 -22.05 -0.11
N LEU A 110 16.38 -21.05 0.63
CA LEU A 110 15.41 -21.26 1.72
C LEU A 110 14.05 -21.75 1.20
N LEU A 111 13.56 -21.21 0.08
CA LEU A 111 12.32 -21.66 -0.56
C LEU A 111 12.39 -23.12 -1.01
N TYR A 112 13.46 -23.52 -1.71
CA TYR A 112 13.67 -24.91 -2.12
C TYR A 112 13.79 -25.84 -0.91
N ALA A 113 14.63 -25.50 0.06
CA ALA A 113 14.84 -26.31 1.26
C ALA A 113 13.59 -26.46 2.15
N ALA A 114 12.58 -25.59 1.98
CA ALA A 114 11.31 -25.67 2.69
C ALA A 114 10.31 -26.65 2.06
N LEU A 115 10.41 -26.97 0.77
CA LEU A 115 9.52 -27.93 0.10
C LEU A 115 9.66 -29.34 0.70
N ASP A 116 10.88 -29.70 1.14
CA ASP A 116 11.22 -30.96 1.81
C ASP A 116 10.91 -30.99 3.32
N LYS A 117 10.39 -29.89 3.90
CA LYS A 117 10.00 -29.82 5.33
C LYS A 117 8.57 -30.26 5.55
N ASP A 118 8.10 -30.23 6.79
CA ASP A 118 6.67 -30.39 7.07
C ASP A 118 5.84 -29.18 6.55
N ALA A 119 4.51 -29.30 6.57
CA ALA A 119 3.65 -28.27 6.01
C ALA A 119 3.62 -26.98 6.85
N SER A 120 3.96 -27.04 8.15
CA SER A 120 4.09 -25.88 9.03
C SER A 120 5.37 -25.11 8.74
N ASP A 121 6.52 -25.78 8.61
CA ASP A 121 7.79 -25.17 8.22
C ASP A 121 7.71 -24.54 6.80
N LEU A 122 7.03 -25.20 5.87
CA LEU A 122 6.77 -24.68 4.53
C LEU A 122 5.89 -23.42 4.58
N HIS A 123 4.79 -23.44 5.33
CA HIS A 123 3.94 -22.27 5.58
C HIS A 123 4.73 -21.11 6.20
N ASN A 124 5.52 -21.38 7.24
CA ASN A 124 6.30 -20.36 7.95
C ASN A 124 7.39 -19.75 7.05
N THR A 125 7.94 -20.53 6.13
CA THR A 125 8.86 -20.03 5.09
C THR A 125 8.13 -19.12 4.11
N LEU A 126 7.01 -19.56 3.52
CA LEU A 126 6.22 -18.76 2.58
C LEU A 126 5.75 -17.43 3.20
N ALA A 127 5.28 -17.46 4.45
CA ALA A 127 4.87 -16.27 5.19
C ALA A 127 6.02 -15.26 5.40
N ARG A 128 7.27 -15.73 5.60
CA ARG A 128 8.47 -14.86 5.65
C ARG A 128 8.89 -14.36 4.27
N THR A 129 8.63 -15.13 3.22
CA THR A 129 8.91 -14.73 1.83
C THR A 129 8.00 -13.58 1.37
N LEU A 130 6.79 -13.44 1.92
CA LEU A 130 5.94 -12.25 1.69
C LEU A 130 6.64 -10.93 2.06
N THR A 131 7.37 -10.91 3.17
CA THR A 131 8.19 -9.74 3.56
C THR A 131 9.29 -9.47 2.54
N SER A 132 9.98 -10.52 2.07
CA SER A 132 11.00 -10.40 1.02
C SER A 132 10.43 -9.85 -0.29
N ALA A 133 9.29 -10.37 -0.75
CA ALA A 133 8.60 -9.89 -1.96
C ALA A 133 8.12 -8.44 -1.81
N SER A 134 7.67 -8.03 -0.61
CA SER A 134 7.29 -6.63 -0.38
C SER A 134 8.49 -5.67 -0.43
N HIS A 135 9.69 -6.11 -0.02
CA HIS A 135 10.90 -5.29 -0.14
C HIS A 135 11.39 -5.13 -1.58
N LEU A 136 11.16 -6.13 -2.45
CA LEU A 136 11.42 -5.99 -3.89
C LEU A 136 10.51 -4.93 -4.56
N LEU A 137 9.40 -4.54 -3.93
CA LEU A 137 8.46 -3.52 -4.41
C LEU A 137 8.65 -2.13 -3.77
N ASP A 138 9.61 -1.96 -2.84
CA ASP A 138 9.79 -0.70 -2.09
C ASP A 138 10.17 0.48 -3.00
N ASN A 139 10.93 0.24 -4.07
CA ASN A 139 11.35 1.28 -5.03
C ASN A 139 10.13 1.85 -5.78
N GLU A 140 9.29 0.98 -6.31
CA GLU A 140 8.09 1.33 -7.07
C GLU A 140 7.04 1.94 -6.13
N TYR A 141 6.93 1.44 -4.90
CA TYR A 141 6.11 2.05 -3.85
C TYR A 141 6.55 3.49 -3.55
N VAL A 142 7.85 3.80 -3.50
CA VAL A 142 8.34 5.18 -3.32
C VAL A 142 7.91 6.10 -4.48
N VAL A 143 7.77 5.60 -5.71
CA VAL A 143 7.25 6.38 -6.85
C VAL A 143 5.71 6.48 -6.80
N PHE A 144 5.03 5.39 -6.47
CA PHE A 144 3.57 5.33 -6.29
C PHE A 144 3.08 6.27 -5.19
N ARG A 145 3.76 6.31 -4.04
CA ARG A 145 3.53 7.24 -2.92
C ARG A 145 3.59 8.70 -3.39
N LYS A 146 4.62 9.06 -4.17
CA LYS A 146 4.77 10.40 -4.76
C LYS A 146 3.64 10.73 -5.75
N TYR A 147 3.17 9.73 -6.50
CA TYR A 147 2.03 9.85 -7.42
C TYR A 147 0.69 10.06 -6.68
N LEU A 148 0.41 9.32 -5.60
CA LEU A 148 -0.76 9.52 -4.73
C LEU A 148 -0.76 10.92 -4.08
N LEU A 149 0.35 11.33 -3.47
CA LEU A 149 0.47 12.65 -2.83
C LEU A 149 0.30 13.80 -3.83
N LYS A 150 0.79 13.65 -5.07
CA LYS A 150 0.54 14.62 -6.15
C LYS A 150 -0.95 14.73 -6.48
N GLN A 151 -1.69 13.62 -6.49
CA GLN A 151 -3.15 13.65 -6.69
C GLN A 151 -3.86 14.40 -5.56
N LYS A 152 -3.55 14.09 -4.28
CA LYS A 152 -4.11 14.79 -3.11
C LYS A 152 -3.97 16.32 -3.22
N LEU A 153 -2.77 16.79 -3.55
CA LEU A 153 -2.49 18.23 -3.76
C LEU A 153 -3.29 18.85 -4.91
N THR A 154 -3.56 18.11 -5.99
CA THR A 154 -4.40 18.62 -7.09
C THR A 154 -5.89 18.67 -6.77
N LEU A 155 -6.40 17.78 -5.90
CA LEU A 155 -7.78 17.80 -5.43
C LEU A 155 -8.04 19.02 -4.54
N HIS A 156 -7.22 19.24 -3.50
CA HIS A 156 -7.36 20.42 -2.64
C HIS A 156 -7.31 21.74 -3.42
N LYS A 157 -6.44 21.84 -4.45
CA LYS A 157 -6.36 23.03 -5.33
C LYS A 157 -7.60 23.26 -6.22
N LYS A 158 -8.41 22.23 -6.49
CA LYS A 158 -9.70 22.38 -7.19
C LYS A 158 -10.81 22.82 -6.23
N HIS A 159 -10.91 22.22 -5.04
CA HIS A 159 -11.94 22.59 -4.06
C HIS A 159 -11.69 23.98 -3.43
N GLY A 160 -10.45 24.44 -3.35
CA GLY A 160 -10.09 25.79 -2.89
C GLY A 160 -10.33 26.93 -3.90
N LYS A 161 -11.14 26.73 -4.97
CA LYS A 161 -11.42 27.76 -6.01
C LYS A 161 -12.92 27.99 -6.27
N LEU A 162 -13.67 28.17 -5.17
CA LEU A 162 -14.97 28.85 -5.13
C LEU A 162 -14.90 29.85 -3.96
N SER A 163 -15.19 31.15 -4.07
CA SER A 163 -15.64 31.96 -5.21
C SER A 163 -15.02 33.37 -5.18
N PRO A 164 -14.70 34.00 -6.33
CA PRO A 164 -14.28 35.41 -6.40
C PRO A 164 -15.48 36.34 -6.66
N THR A 165 -16.37 36.53 -5.67
CA THR A 165 -17.54 37.42 -5.80
C THR A 165 -17.88 38.19 -4.53
N SER A 166 -18.27 39.46 -4.70
CA SER A 166 -18.89 40.36 -3.70
C SER A 166 -18.01 40.83 -2.51
N ALA A 167 -17.17 41.83 -2.75
CA ALA A 167 -16.67 42.76 -1.71
C ALA A 167 -16.23 44.13 -2.30
N ALA A 168 -17.01 44.69 -3.25
CA ALA A 168 -16.63 45.90 -4.00
C ALA A 168 -17.73 46.98 -3.99
N ALA A 169 -18.20 47.38 -2.80
CA ALA A 169 -19.18 48.47 -2.65
C ALA A 169 -19.18 49.09 -1.22
N ALA A 170 -18.28 50.03 -0.92
CA ALA A 170 -18.42 50.95 0.22
C ALA A 170 -17.61 52.26 0.04
N ALA A 171 -18.18 53.35 0.55
CA ALA A 171 -17.70 54.75 0.65
C ALA A 171 -16.18 54.96 0.89
N LYS A 172 -15.48 55.91 0.25
CA LYS A 172 -15.58 57.40 0.25
C LYS A 172 -15.12 58.09 1.56
N GLN A 173 -14.20 59.06 1.40
CA GLN A 173 -13.85 60.17 2.33
C GLN A 173 -13.15 59.75 3.66
N THR A 174 -12.24 60.52 4.28
CA THR A 174 -11.58 61.82 3.96
C THR A 174 -10.17 61.90 4.60
N HIS A 175 -9.40 62.96 4.33
CA HIS A 175 -8.09 63.24 4.97
C HIS A 175 -8.18 63.45 6.50
N HIS A 176 -7.16 63.01 7.27
CA HIS A 176 -6.34 63.91 8.13
C HIS A 176 -5.17 63.17 8.83
N THR A 177 -4.09 63.91 9.09
CA THR A 177 -2.90 63.58 9.90
C THR A 177 -2.39 64.86 10.60
N PRO A 178 -1.43 64.80 11.55
CA PRO A 178 -0.85 63.65 12.26
C PRO A 178 -1.53 63.53 13.66
N PRO A 179 -0.96 63.68 14.89
CA PRO A 179 0.41 63.94 15.38
C PRO A 179 1.09 62.72 16.05
N LEU A 180 2.21 62.95 16.74
CA LEU A 180 2.84 62.09 17.76
C LEU A 180 2.68 62.76 19.16
N PRO A 181 2.86 62.08 20.31
CA PRO A 181 4.16 62.24 21.00
C PRO A 181 4.64 61.11 21.96
N THR A 182 5.99 61.00 22.05
CA THR A 182 6.85 60.66 23.23
C THR A 182 6.48 59.58 24.28
N SER A 183 7.17 58.43 24.16
CA SER A 183 8.12 57.88 25.16
C SER A 183 7.60 57.54 26.61
N PRO A 184 8.47 57.23 27.61
CA PRO A 184 8.83 55.84 27.90
C PRO A 184 8.59 55.36 29.36
N GLY A 185 8.21 54.08 29.55
CA GLY A 185 8.03 53.46 30.87
C GLY A 185 8.99 52.29 31.16
N LYS A 186 9.52 52.21 32.39
CA LYS A 186 10.34 51.10 32.90
C LYS A 186 9.68 50.49 34.15
N GLU A 187 9.43 49.18 34.15
CA GLU A 187 9.47 48.33 35.38
C GLU A 187 9.47 46.85 34.92
N LYS A 188 10.45 45.99 35.24
CA LYS A 188 10.98 45.47 36.52
C LYS A 188 10.06 44.48 37.25
N ALA A 189 10.64 43.28 37.42
CA ALA A 189 10.60 42.39 38.60
C ALA A 189 9.49 41.31 38.74
N LYS A 190 10.00 40.08 38.92
CA LYS A 190 9.55 39.02 39.84
C LYS A 190 8.08 38.55 39.79
N LYS A 191 7.92 37.28 39.42
CA LYS A 191 7.96 36.23 40.45
C LYS A 191 8.75 35.02 39.97
#